data_AF-A0A1C4UMH2-F1
#
_entry.id   AF-A0A1C4UMH2-F1
#
_cell.length_a   1.000
_cell.length_b   1.000
_cell.length_c   1.000
_cell.angle_alpha   90.00
_cell.angle_beta   90.00
_cell.angle_gamma   90.00
#
_symmetry.space_group_name_H-M   'P 1'
#
loop_
_entity.id
_entity.type
_entity.pdbx_description
1 polymer ?
#
loop_
_entity_poly.entity_id
_entity_poly.type
_entity_poly.pdbx_seq_one_letter_code
_entity_poly.pdbx_strand_id
1 'polypeptide(L)'
;MLAAYQKLSNLARGLGLKTEYEVVPPPGMVDLNRTNLVVVGSPRILPFVGQVLASDPKLGFGKDDGGLYLVNHQTREEFRSPSDTGEPVDYGYIGRLPRPDGRGTFLYLAGIHAMGTLGVAQYLEDHVDELYREVKNRRFSLLVACTYHPATRAIRKVDALTPIYRSEGVA
;
A
#
# COMPACT_ATOMS: atom_id res chain seq x y z
N MET A 1 -10.49 -4.28 -4.85
CA MET A 1 -9.23 -4.54 -5.59
C MET A 1 -9.26 -4.04 -7.02
N LEU A 2 -10.25 -4.40 -7.84
CA LEU A 2 -10.33 -3.93 -9.23
C LEU A 2 -10.30 -2.38 -9.37
N ALA A 3 -11.01 -1.66 -8.51
CA ALA A 3 -11.00 -0.19 -8.52
C ALA A 3 -9.61 0.42 -8.24
N ALA A 4 -8.85 -0.17 -7.32
CA ALA A 4 -7.48 0.27 -7.04
C ALA A 4 -6.56 0.00 -8.24
N TYR A 5 -6.68 -1.17 -8.88
CA TYR A 5 -5.97 -1.46 -10.13
C TYR A 5 -6.31 -0.44 -11.22
N GLN A 6 -7.59 -0.11 -11.43
CA GLN A 6 -8.00 0.87 -12.44
C GLN A 6 -7.36 2.24 -12.21
N LYS A 7 -7.31 2.73 -10.96
CA LYS A 7 -6.60 3.96 -10.62
C LYS A 7 -5.11 3.90 -10.95
N LEU A 8 -4.44 2.83 -10.51
CA LEU A 8 -3.01 2.64 -10.80
C LEU A 8 -2.74 2.54 -12.31
N SER A 9 -3.62 1.87 -13.05
CA SER A 9 -3.53 1.75 -14.51
C SER A 9 -3.75 3.09 -15.21
N ASN A 10 -4.69 3.91 -14.74
CA ASN A 10 -4.88 5.28 -15.25
C ASN A 10 -3.65 6.14 -14.99
N LEU A 11 -3.12 6.11 -13.76
CA LEU A 11 -1.90 6.82 -13.39
C LEU A 11 -0.72 6.42 -14.28
N ALA A 12 -0.47 5.11 -14.39
CA ALA A 12 0.62 4.58 -15.22
C ALA A 12 0.47 5.00 -16.69
N ARG A 13 -0.74 4.94 -17.25
CA ARG A 13 -1.00 5.42 -18.61
C ARG A 13 -0.75 6.92 -18.76
N GLY A 14 -1.12 7.73 -17.77
CA GLY A 14 -0.81 9.16 -17.73
C GLY A 14 0.70 9.45 -17.75
N LEU A 15 1.50 8.54 -17.21
CA LEU A 15 2.96 8.58 -17.24
C LEU A 15 3.58 7.93 -18.50
N GLY A 16 2.76 7.49 -19.46
CA GLY A 16 3.22 6.84 -20.69
C GLY A 16 3.63 5.36 -20.52
N LEU A 17 3.25 4.73 -19.41
CA LEU A 17 3.55 3.32 -19.11
C LEU A 17 2.40 2.42 -19.54
N LYS A 18 2.75 1.17 -19.91
CA LYS A 18 1.77 0.09 -20.11
C LYS A 18 1.56 -0.67 -18.82
N THR A 19 0.36 -1.20 -18.64
CA THR A 19 0.00 -2.01 -17.46
C THR A 19 -0.66 -3.30 -17.87
N GLU A 20 -0.31 -4.39 -17.19
CA GLU A 20 -0.95 -5.68 -17.30
C GLU A 20 -1.64 -6.02 -15.98
N TYR A 21 -2.81 -6.64 -16.05
CA TYR A 21 -3.53 -7.10 -14.86
C TYR A 21 -3.29 -8.59 -14.66
N GLU A 22 -2.88 -8.96 -13.45
CA GLU A 22 -2.70 -10.35 -13.06
C GLU A 22 -3.46 -10.61 -11.76
N VAL A 23 -4.27 -11.66 -11.77
CA VAL A 23 -4.95 -12.15 -10.56
C VAL A 23 -4.10 -13.24 -9.96
N VAL A 24 -3.80 -13.11 -8.68
CA VAL A 24 -3.10 -14.14 -7.90
C VAL A 24 -4.16 -15.04 -7.25
N PRO A 25 -4.35 -16.29 -7.73
CA PRO A 25 -5.29 -17.20 -7.10
C PRO A 25 -4.74 -17.72 -5.75
N PRO A 26 -5.59 -18.28 -4.89
CA PRO A 26 -5.12 -19.10 -3.78
C PRO A 26 -4.11 -20.16 -4.28
N PRO A 27 -3.01 -20.42 -3.56
CA PRO A 27 -2.74 -19.98 -2.18
C PRO A 27 -1.99 -18.64 -2.04
N GLY A 28 -2.02 -17.77 -3.06
CA GLY A 28 -1.46 -16.41 -2.96
C GLY A 28 0.01 -16.29 -3.35
N MET A 29 0.48 -17.17 -4.25
CA MET A 29 1.87 -17.24 -4.66
C MET A 29 2.17 -16.20 -5.74
N VAL A 30 3.11 -15.30 -5.45
CA VAL A 30 3.53 -14.24 -6.37
C VAL A 30 5.04 -14.32 -6.55
N ASP A 31 5.51 -14.26 -7.79
CA ASP A 31 6.92 -14.01 -8.06
C ASP A 31 7.24 -12.52 -7.81
N LEU A 32 7.91 -12.25 -6.68
CA LEU A 32 8.31 -10.89 -6.29
C LEU A 32 9.59 -10.42 -6.99
N ASN A 33 10.27 -11.28 -7.74
CA ASN A 33 11.52 -10.94 -8.44
C ASN A 33 11.27 -10.38 -9.86
N ARG A 34 10.17 -9.65 -10.03
CA ARG A 34 9.78 -8.99 -11.28
C ARG A 34 10.13 -7.50 -11.24
N THR A 35 10.67 -7.00 -12.34
CA THR A 35 10.87 -5.55 -12.52
C THR A 35 9.53 -4.88 -12.78
N ASN A 36 9.35 -3.64 -12.31
CA ASN A 36 8.13 -2.84 -12.49
C ASN A 36 6.86 -3.49 -11.90
N LEU A 37 7.03 -4.29 -10.84
CA LEU A 37 5.92 -4.96 -10.17
C LEU A 37 5.22 -4.03 -9.19
N VAL A 38 3.89 -4.01 -9.26
CA VAL A 38 3.02 -3.43 -8.24
C VAL A 38 2.12 -4.54 -7.70
N VAL A 39 2.17 -4.79 -6.40
CA VAL A 39 1.33 -5.78 -5.73
C VAL A 39 0.26 -5.07 -4.92
N VAL A 40 -1.00 -5.49 -5.12
CA VAL A 40 -2.16 -4.95 -4.41
C VAL A 40 -2.90 -6.11 -3.76
N GLY A 41 -2.91 -6.17 -2.43
CA GLY A 41 -3.37 -7.37 -1.73
C GLY A 41 -3.28 -7.25 -0.22
N SER A 42 -4.08 -8.02 0.52
CA SER A 42 -3.84 -8.16 1.96
C SER A 42 -2.61 -9.05 2.18
N PRO A 43 -1.69 -8.71 3.10
CA PRO A 43 -0.51 -9.53 3.36
C PRO A 43 -0.91 -10.89 3.94
N ARG A 44 -2.12 -11.02 4.48
CA ARG A 44 -2.66 -12.28 5.03
C ARG A 44 -2.84 -13.39 3.99
N ILE A 45 -3.16 -13.02 2.75
CA ILE A 45 -3.41 -13.97 1.66
C ILE A 45 -2.28 -13.98 0.64
N LEU A 46 -1.20 -13.22 0.88
CA LEU A 46 -0.01 -13.13 0.04
C LEU A 46 1.21 -13.43 0.92
N PRO A 47 1.49 -14.70 1.26
CA PRO A 47 2.44 -15.06 2.30
C PRO A 47 3.86 -14.50 2.08
N PHE A 48 4.37 -14.55 0.84
CA PHE A 48 5.69 -13.98 0.53
C PHE A 48 5.74 -12.47 0.64
N VAL A 49 4.64 -11.79 0.30
CA VAL A 49 4.54 -10.34 0.50
C VAL A 49 4.54 -10.02 1.99
N GLY A 50 3.82 -10.81 2.80
CA GLY A 50 3.84 -10.69 4.25
C GLY A 50 5.25 -10.85 4.84
N GLN A 51 6.04 -11.79 4.33
CA GLN A 51 7.44 -11.96 4.75
C GLN A 51 8.32 -10.76 4.38
N VAL A 52 8.21 -10.23 3.17
CA VAL A 52 8.98 -9.04 2.76
C VAL A 52 8.53 -7.80 3.52
N LEU A 53 7.22 -7.63 3.72
CA LEU A 53 6.64 -6.53 4.49
C LEU A 53 7.18 -6.52 5.93
N ALA A 54 7.38 -7.69 6.55
CA ALA A 54 7.96 -7.78 7.89
C ALA A 54 9.41 -7.23 7.99
N SER A 55 10.07 -6.98 6.85
CA SER A 55 11.38 -6.31 6.81
C SER A 55 11.30 -4.78 6.87
N ASP A 56 10.10 -4.18 6.78
CA ASP A 56 9.91 -2.75 7.02
C ASP A 56 10.08 -2.45 8.52
N PRO A 57 11.14 -1.74 8.93
CA PRO A 57 11.42 -1.52 10.35
C PRO A 57 10.56 -0.41 10.95
N LYS A 58 9.79 0.32 10.14
CA LYS A 58 9.08 1.54 10.54
C LYS A 58 7.58 1.30 10.61
N LEU A 59 7.03 0.63 9.61
CA LEU A 59 5.60 0.44 9.46
C LEU A 59 5.27 -1.03 9.18
N GLY A 60 4.13 -1.49 9.66
CA GLY A 60 3.73 -2.88 9.48
C GLY A 60 2.25 -3.11 9.69
N PHE A 61 1.87 -4.39 9.67
CA PHE A 61 0.53 -4.85 9.98
C PHE A 61 0.57 -5.70 11.25
N GLY A 62 -0.30 -5.39 12.20
CA GLY A 62 -0.59 -6.21 13.36
C GLY A 62 -1.92 -6.96 13.19
N LYS A 63 -2.10 -8.04 13.95
CA LYS A 63 -3.37 -8.77 13.99
C LYS A 63 -3.64 -9.24 15.41
N ASP A 64 -4.87 -9.02 15.86
CA ASP A 64 -5.42 -9.60 17.08
C ASP A 64 -6.88 -10.05 16.85
N ASP A 65 -7.61 -10.29 17.94
CA ASP A 65 -9.01 -10.70 17.92
C ASP A 65 -9.92 -9.62 17.32
N GLY A 66 -9.50 -8.34 17.38
CA GLY A 66 -10.18 -7.20 16.78
C GLY A 66 -9.90 -7.03 15.28
N GLY A 67 -9.07 -7.90 14.69
CA GLY A 67 -8.80 -7.90 13.25
C GLY A 67 -7.42 -7.36 12.89
N LEU A 68 -7.30 -6.93 11.63
CA LEU A 68 -6.05 -6.41 11.07
C LEU A 68 -5.93 -4.92 11.39
N TYR A 69 -4.75 -4.47 11.78
CA TYR A 69 -4.47 -3.05 12.04
C TYR A 69 -3.08 -2.67 11.50
N LEU A 70 -2.85 -1.38 11.33
CA LEU A 70 -1.55 -0.85 10.92
C LEU A 70 -0.76 -0.43 12.16
N VAL A 71 0.55 -0.58 12.11
CA VAL A 71 1.44 -0.24 13.23
C VAL A 71 2.53 0.69 12.75
N ASN A 72 2.78 1.74 13.53
CA ASN A 72 4.02 2.51 13.44
C ASN A 72 4.97 2.06 14.54
N HIS A 73 6.02 1.32 14.17
CA HIS A 73 7.01 0.78 15.10
C HIS A 73 7.90 1.87 15.72
N GLN A 74 7.99 3.05 15.12
CA GLN A 74 8.77 4.16 15.69
C GLN A 74 8.04 4.86 16.83
N THR A 75 6.76 5.14 16.64
CA THR A 75 5.93 5.86 17.62
C THR A 75 5.17 4.91 18.55
N ARG A 76 5.10 3.63 18.19
CA ARG A 76 4.26 2.58 18.80
C ARG A 76 2.76 2.84 18.67
N GLU A 77 2.36 3.67 17.72
CA GLU A 77 0.95 3.92 17.41
C GLU A 77 0.35 2.73 16.64
N GLU A 78 -0.86 2.36 17.02
CA GLU A 78 -1.69 1.38 16.32
C GLU A 78 -2.87 2.10 15.67
N PHE A 79 -3.08 1.84 14.38
CA PHE A 79 -4.15 2.43 13.59
C PHE A 79 -5.14 1.32 13.18
N ARG A 80 -6.29 1.30 13.85
CA ARG A 80 -7.43 0.43 13.51
C ARG A 80 -8.36 1.16 12.56
N SER A 81 -9.08 0.42 11.72
CA SER A 81 -9.99 1.02 10.76
C SER A 81 -11.17 1.69 11.47
N PRO A 82 -11.38 3.00 11.34
CA PRO A 82 -12.58 3.65 11.88
C PRO A 82 -13.87 3.12 11.24
N SER A 83 -13.77 2.48 10.07
CA SER A 83 -14.87 1.78 9.41
C SER A 83 -15.46 0.65 10.26
N ASP A 84 -14.66 0.03 11.12
CA ASP A 84 -15.14 -1.03 12.02
C ASP A 84 -16.06 -0.50 13.12
N THR A 85 -15.97 0.80 13.41
CA THR A 85 -16.85 1.52 14.36
C THR A 85 -17.87 2.42 13.66
N GLY A 86 -18.04 2.28 12.34
CA GLY A 86 -19.07 2.96 11.56
C GLY A 86 -18.67 4.30 10.93
N GLU A 87 -17.44 4.76 11.11
CA GLU A 87 -16.96 5.97 10.46
C GLU A 87 -16.54 5.69 9.01
N PRO A 88 -16.85 6.55 8.03
CA PRO A 88 -16.51 6.32 6.64
C PRO A 88 -15.04 6.68 6.34
N VAL A 89 -14.13 6.13 7.13
CA VAL A 89 -12.68 6.30 7.05
C VAL A 89 -12.01 4.94 7.13
N ASP A 90 -11.02 4.69 6.29
CA ASP A 90 -10.21 3.48 6.34
C ASP A 90 -8.74 3.81 6.07
N TYR A 91 -7.85 2.94 6.53
CA TYR A 91 -6.41 3.17 6.51
C TYR A 91 -5.70 2.18 5.59
N GLY A 92 -4.60 2.63 5.00
CA GLY A 92 -3.77 1.79 4.16
C GLY A 92 -2.29 2.11 4.23
N TYR A 93 -1.51 1.15 3.76
CA TYR A 93 -0.06 1.15 3.68
C TYR A 93 0.35 1.20 2.21
N ILE A 94 1.39 1.98 1.93
CA ILE A 94 2.21 1.85 0.73
C ILE A 94 3.67 1.73 1.13
N GLY A 95 4.36 0.83 0.45
CA GLY A 95 5.80 0.69 0.57
C GLY A 95 6.46 0.30 -0.74
N ARG A 96 7.63 0.87 -1.00
CA ARG A 96 8.57 0.35 -1.99
C ARG A 96 9.50 -0.65 -1.28
N LEU A 97 9.18 -1.92 -1.44
CA LEU A 97 9.80 -3.04 -0.73
C LEU A 97 10.95 -3.66 -1.54
N PRO A 98 11.97 -4.25 -0.89
CA PRO A 98 13.06 -4.90 -1.59
C PRO A 98 12.59 -6.17 -2.29
N ARG A 99 13.15 -6.45 -3.47
CA ARG A 99 13.00 -7.77 -4.08
C ARG A 99 13.76 -8.81 -3.26
N PRO A 100 13.23 -10.03 -3.07
CA PRO A 100 13.94 -11.10 -2.37
C PRO A 100 15.30 -11.45 -2.98
N ASP A 101 15.47 -11.30 -4.29
CA ASP A 101 16.75 -11.53 -4.97
C ASP A 101 17.77 -10.38 -4.85
N GLY A 102 17.43 -9.29 -4.16
CA GLY A 102 18.29 -8.13 -3.97
C GLY A 102 18.51 -7.29 -5.24
N ARG A 103 17.81 -7.59 -6.36
CA ARG A 103 18.00 -6.92 -7.66
C ARG A 103 16.89 -5.92 -7.96
N GLY A 104 16.58 -5.05 -7.00
CA GLY A 104 15.56 -4.04 -7.21
C GLY A 104 14.55 -3.93 -6.08
N THR A 105 13.44 -3.29 -6.41
CA THR A 105 12.28 -3.12 -5.55
C THR A 105 10.99 -3.40 -6.29
N PHE A 106 9.90 -3.59 -5.54
CA PHE A 106 8.54 -3.57 -6.04
C PHE A 106 7.68 -2.65 -5.18
N LEU A 107 6.58 -2.14 -5.73
CA LEU A 107 5.63 -1.33 -4.96
C LEU A 107 4.55 -2.24 -4.39
N TYR A 108 4.23 -2.05 -3.11
CA TYR A 108 3.19 -2.81 -2.41
C TYR A 108 2.15 -1.86 -1.81
N LEU A 109 0.88 -2.17 -2.04
CA LEU A 109 -0.26 -1.43 -1.52
C LEU A 109 -1.23 -2.39 -0.82
N ALA A 110 -1.65 -2.02 0.39
CA ALA A 110 -2.64 -2.76 1.14
C ALA A 110 -3.41 -1.85 2.10
N GLY A 111 -4.73 -1.94 2.09
CA GLY A 111 -5.59 -1.38 3.13
C GLY A 111 -5.89 -2.38 4.23
N ILE A 112 -6.37 -1.88 5.37
CA ILE A 112 -7.08 -2.72 6.33
C ILE A 112 -8.32 -3.31 5.65
N HIS A 113 -9.09 -2.46 4.95
CA HIS A 113 -10.14 -2.88 4.02
C HIS A 113 -9.90 -2.39 2.59
N ALA A 114 -10.88 -2.68 1.72
CA ALA A 114 -10.83 -2.29 0.31
C ALA A 114 -10.75 -0.77 0.12
N MET A 115 -11.35 0.02 1.02
CA MET A 115 -11.32 1.48 0.94
C MET A 115 -9.95 2.05 1.28
N GLY A 116 -9.24 1.50 2.27
CA GLY A 116 -7.86 1.87 2.56
C GLY A 116 -6.95 1.57 1.38
N THR A 117 -7.14 0.42 0.71
CA THR A 117 -6.37 0.07 -0.49
C THR A 117 -6.63 1.05 -1.63
N LEU A 118 -7.91 1.42 -1.84
CA LEU A 118 -8.30 2.39 -2.86
C LEU A 118 -7.76 3.79 -2.54
N GLY A 119 -7.76 4.18 -1.27
CA GLY A 119 -7.19 5.42 -0.79
C GLY A 119 -5.70 5.51 -1.05
N VAL A 120 -4.93 4.45 -0.83
CA VAL A 120 -3.51 4.41 -1.16
C VAL A 120 -3.28 4.58 -2.68
N ALA A 121 -4.11 3.96 -3.51
CA ALA A 121 -4.04 4.14 -4.97
C ALA A 121 -4.38 5.59 -5.40
N GLN A 122 -5.35 6.22 -4.76
CA GLN A 122 -5.66 7.65 -4.95
C GLN A 122 -4.50 8.53 -4.48
N TYR A 123 -3.90 8.24 -3.32
CA TYR A 123 -2.77 9.02 -2.80
C TYR A 123 -1.62 9.06 -3.79
N LEU A 124 -1.29 7.90 -4.40
CA LEU A 124 -0.30 7.83 -5.47
C LEU A 124 -0.69 8.68 -6.68
N GLU A 125 -1.94 8.60 -7.13
CA GLU A 125 -2.43 9.39 -8.27
C GLU A 125 -2.25 10.89 -8.03
N ASP A 126 -2.52 11.34 -6.81
CA ASP A 126 -2.46 12.74 -6.41
C ASP A 126 -1.03 13.24 -6.11
N HIS A 127 -0.11 12.37 -5.68
CA HIS A 127 1.21 12.77 -5.12
C HIS A 127 2.41 12.04 -5.75
N VAL A 128 2.26 11.34 -6.88
CA VAL A 128 3.36 10.53 -7.47
C VAL A 128 4.61 11.37 -7.75
N ASP A 129 4.44 12.61 -8.17
CA ASP A 129 5.52 13.52 -8.55
C ASP A 129 6.26 14.06 -7.33
N GLU A 130 5.54 14.40 -6.26
CA GLU A 130 6.10 14.75 -4.95
C GLU A 130 6.87 13.58 -4.34
N LEU A 131 6.25 12.40 -4.31
CA LEU A 131 6.91 11.16 -3.87
C LEU A 131 8.18 10.92 -4.68
N TYR A 132 8.12 11.01 -6.00
CA TYR A 132 9.29 10.80 -6.84
C TYR A 132 10.38 11.85 -6.63
N ARG A 133 10.02 13.11 -6.39
CA ARG A 133 10.98 14.17 -6.03
C ARG A 133 11.68 13.85 -4.72
N GLU A 134 10.94 13.36 -3.72
CA GLU A 134 11.46 13.09 -2.39
C GLU A 134 12.31 11.81 -2.30
N VAL A 135 11.79 10.69 -2.79
CA VAL A 135 12.40 9.36 -2.58
C VAL A 135 13.08 8.81 -3.83
N LYS A 136 12.82 9.36 -5.01
CA LYS A 136 13.32 8.86 -6.30
C LYS A 136 13.04 7.35 -6.43
N ASN A 137 14.10 6.56 -6.48
CA ASN A 137 14.03 5.11 -6.57
C ASN A 137 14.25 4.39 -5.23
N ARG A 138 14.49 5.13 -4.15
CA ARG A 138 14.81 4.57 -2.84
C ARG A 138 13.58 3.94 -2.19
N ARG A 139 13.83 2.97 -1.33
CA ARG A 139 12.80 2.34 -0.49
C ARG A 139 12.17 3.35 0.45
N PHE A 140 10.87 3.26 0.58
CA PHE A 140 10.09 4.10 1.48
C PHE A 140 8.82 3.36 1.91
N SER A 141 8.20 3.84 2.97
CA SER A 141 6.83 3.49 3.33
C SER A 141 6.11 4.66 3.99
N LEU A 142 4.78 4.67 3.88
CA LEU A 142 3.90 5.58 4.61
C LEU A 142 2.53 4.95 4.82
N LEU A 143 1.81 5.44 5.82
CA LEU A 143 0.40 5.15 6.03
C LEU A 143 -0.46 6.29 5.46
N VAL A 144 -1.65 5.93 5.01
CA VAL A 144 -2.61 6.83 4.36
C VAL A 144 -3.98 6.66 5.00
N ALA A 145 -4.65 7.78 5.27
CA ALA A 145 -6.06 7.82 5.63
C ALA A 145 -6.93 8.09 4.41
N CYS A 146 -8.01 7.33 4.25
CA CYS A 146 -8.99 7.51 3.19
C CYS A 146 -10.36 7.79 3.79
N THR A 147 -10.83 9.03 3.67
CA THR A 147 -12.21 9.41 3.99
C THR A 147 -13.07 9.30 2.74
N TYR A 148 -14.24 8.68 2.86
CA TYR A 148 -15.13 8.43 1.74
C TYR A 148 -16.60 8.72 2.09
N HIS A 149 -17.47 8.67 1.09
CA HIS A 149 -18.91 8.80 1.28
C HIS A 149 -19.50 7.47 1.77
N PRO A 150 -20.25 7.41 2.87
CA PRO A 150 -20.72 6.14 3.45
C PRO A 150 -21.58 5.30 2.49
N ALA A 151 -22.52 5.94 1.78
CA ALA A 151 -23.38 5.26 0.81
C ALA A 151 -22.67 4.89 -0.50
N THR A 152 -22.07 5.85 -1.20
CA THR A 152 -21.52 5.64 -2.55
C THR A 152 -20.09 5.11 -2.57
N ARG A 153 -19.40 5.13 -1.41
CA ARG A 153 -17.96 4.85 -1.27
C ARG A 153 -17.06 5.75 -2.12
N ALA A 154 -17.58 6.85 -2.67
CA ALA A 154 -16.78 7.85 -3.38
C ALA A 154 -15.75 8.47 -2.43
N ILE A 155 -14.49 8.49 -2.82
CA ILE A 155 -13.42 9.11 -2.02
C ILE A 155 -13.70 10.61 -1.89
N ARG A 156 -13.61 11.12 -0.67
CA ARG A 156 -13.76 12.55 -0.35
C ARG A 156 -12.42 13.21 -0.04
N LYS A 157 -11.54 12.49 0.65
CA LYS A 157 -10.24 12.99 1.07
C LYS A 157 -9.26 11.84 1.26
N VAL A 158 -8.00 12.08 0.90
CA VAL A 158 -6.89 11.16 1.17
C VAL A 158 -5.73 11.97 1.71
N ASP A 159 -5.20 11.57 2.85
CA ASP A 159 -4.10 12.25 3.53
C ASP A 159 -3.02 11.26 3.96
N ALA A 160 -1.77 11.72 4.04
CA ALA A 160 -0.73 10.98 4.72
C ALA A 160 -1.01 10.94 6.23
N LEU A 161 -1.03 9.73 6.78
CA LEU A 161 -1.25 9.45 8.20
C LEU A 161 0.08 9.46 8.98
N THR A 162 1.18 9.21 8.27
CA THR A 162 2.55 9.29 8.78
C THR A 162 3.41 10.10 7.81
N PRO A 163 4.57 10.64 8.23
CA PRO A 163 5.56 11.12 7.27
C PRO A 163 6.05 9.97 6.38
N ILE A 164 6.73 10.32 5.29
CA ILE A 164 7.43 9.36 4.43
C ILE A 164 8.64 8.83 5.18
N TYR A 165 8.62 7.55 5.53
CA TYR A 165 9.76 6.88 6.13
C TYR A 165 10.66 6.30 5.06
N ARG A 166 11.92 6.74 5.04
CA ARG A 166 12.94 6.16 4.16
C ARG A 166 13.54 4.93 4.84
N SER A 167 13.71 3.86 4.08
CA SER A 167 14.45 2.68 4.54
C SER A 167 15.85 2.71 3.93
N GLU A 168 16.89 2.53 4.74
CA GLU A 168 18.27 2.46 4.25
C GLU A 168 18.46 1.21 3.39
N GLY A 169 18.89 1.37 2.14
CA GLY A 169 19.18 0.28 1.19
C GLY A 169 19.17 0.81 -0.24
N VAL A 170 20.10 0.34 -1.07
CA VAL A 170 20.20 0.74 -2.48
C VAL A 170 19.01 0.15 -3.25
N ALA A 171 18.50 0.92 -4.22
CA ALA A 171 17.46 0.49 -5.14
C ALA A 171 17.94 -0.66 -6.01
#